data_AF-K1S552-F1
#
_entry.id   AF-K1S552-F1
#
_cell.length_a   1.000
_cell.length_b   1.000
_cell.length_c   1.000
_cell.angle_alpha   90.00
_cell.angle_beta   90.00
_cell.angle_gamma   90.00
#
_symmetry.space_group_name_H-M   'P 1'
#
loop_
_entity.id
_entity.type
_entity.pdbx_description
1 polymer ?
#
loop_
_entity_poly.entity_id
_entity_poly.type
_entity_poly.pdbx_seq_one_letter_code
_entity_poly.pdbx_strand_id
1 'polypeptide(L)' 'MIELKNNPAGNFFLLAGPCVIEGEEMAMRIAERIVTITEKLQIP' A
#
# COMPACT_ATOMS: atom_id res chain seq x y z
N MET A 1 10.95 17.09 -6.43
CA MET A 1 9.82 16.22 -6.83
C MET A 1 10.04 14.90 -6.10
N ILE A 2 9.11 14.46 -5.27
CA ILE A 2 9.29 13.21 -4.49
C ILE A 2 9.00 12.05 -5.45
N GLU A 3 9.99 11.18 -5.68
CA GLU A 3 9.77 9.94 -6.41
C GLU A 3 9.10 8.91 -5.49
N LEU A 4 7.92 8.45 -5.90
CA LEU A 4 7.16 7.43 -5.19
C LEU A 4 7.45 6.05 -5.79
N LYS A 5 7.63 5.04 -4.92
CA LYS A 5 7.75 3.64 -5.35
C LYS A 5 6.48 3.25 -6.12
N ASN A 6 6.59 2.39 -7.13
CA ASN A 6 5.47 1.89 -7.94
C ASN A 6 4.70 2.96 -8.73
N ASN A 7 5.34 4.04 -9.19
CA ASN A 7 4.68 5.07 -10.00
C ASN A 7 5.30 5.31 -11.41
N PRO A 8 5.49 4.28 -12.25
CA PRO A 8 6.04 4.47 -13.60
C PRO A 8 5.08 5.20 -14.54
N ALA A 9 3.76 5.15 -14.29
CA ALA A 9 2.73 5.67 -15.19
C ALA A 9 2.00 6.92 -14.67
N GLY A 10 2.43 7.49 -13.54
CA GLY A 10 1.75 8.64 -12.93
C GLY A 10 0.38 8.30 -12.31
N ASN A 11 0.24 7.07 -11.78
CA ASN A 11 -0.96 6.63 -11.08
C ASN A 11 -1.22 7.43 -9.80
N PHE A 12 -2.46 7.36 -9.31
CA PHE A 12 -2.87 8.00 -8.06
C PHE A 12 -2.21 7.32 -6.85
N PHE A 13 -2.02 8.07 -5.77
CA PHE A 13 -1.50 7.54 -4.50
C PHE A 13 -2.61 6.90 -3.67
N LEU A 14 -2.39 5.68 -3.17
CA LEU A 14 -3.36 4.95 -2.35
C LEU A 14 -2.96 4.98 -0.87
N LEU A 15 -3.79 5.62 -0.05
CA LEU A 15 -3.73 5.52 1.40
C LEU A 15 -4.80 4.54 1.91
N ALA A 16 -4.38 3.36 2.34
CA ALA A 16 -5.28 2.31 2.83
C ALA A 16 -4.72 1.61 4.07
N GLY A 17 -5.63 1.17 4.95
CA GLY A 17 -5.29 0.45 6.18
C GLY A 17 -6.55 0.14 7.00
N PRO A 18 -6.41 -0.60 8.11
CA PRO A 18 -7.51 -0.84 9.02
C PRO A 18 -7.92 0.45 9.75
N CYS A 19 -9.15 0.52 10.24
CA CYS A 19 -9.62 1.66 11.05
C CYS A 19 -8.92 1.70 12.42
N VAL A 20 -8.65 0.53 13.01
CA VAL A 20 -7.98 0.37 14.30
C VAL A 20 -6.98 -0.77 14.19
N ILE A 21 -5.82 -0.64 14.85
CA ILE A 21 -4.86 -1.73 14.97
C ILE A 21 -5.19 -2.52 16.24
N GLU A 22 -5.63 -3.76 16.07
CA GLU A 22 -5.95 -4.68 17.17
C GLU A 22 -4.75 -5.55 17.57
N GLY A 23 -3.73 -5.63 16.71
CA GLY A 23 -2.50 -6.36 16.96
C GLY A 23 -1.52 -6.31 15.79
N GLU A 24 -0.25 -6.62 16.07
CA GLU A 24 0.83 -6.58 15.08
C GLU A 24 0.59 -7.57 13.93
N GLU A 25 0.24 -8.82 14.23
CA GLU A 25 0.01 -9.86 13.21
C GLU A 25 -1.07 -9.43 12.21
N MET A 26 -2.19 -8.88 12.70
CA MET A 26 -3.26 -8.36 11.86
C MET A 26 -2.76 -7.22 10.97
N ALA A 27 -2.06 -6.24 11.55
CA ALA A 27 -1.52 -5.11 10.82
C ALA A 27 -0.57 -5.56 9.70
N MET A 28 0.33 -6.50 9.99
CA MET A 28 1.29 -7.02 9.03
C MET A 28 0.61 -7.81 7.89
N ARG A 29 -0.40 -8.63 8.20
CA ARG A 29 -1.16 -9.37 7.18
C ARG A 29 -1.94 -8.43 6.25
N ILE A 30 -2.54 -7.37 6.79
CA ILE A 30 -3.25 -6.37 5.97
C ILE A 30 -2.26 -5.59 5.11
N ALA A 31 -1.14 -5.14 5.69
CA ALA A 31 -0.10 -4.41 4.97
C ALA A 31 0.48 -5.25 3.83
N GLU A 32 0.82 -6.52 4.07
CA GLU A 32 1.32 -7.45 3.03
C GLU A 32 0.34 -7.58 1.86
N ARG A 33 -0.96 -7.69 2.16
CA ARG A 33 -1.99 -7.77 1.13
C ARG A 33 -2.09 -6.48 0.32
N ILE A 34 -2.06 -5.32 0.97
CA ILE A 34 -2.10 -4.02 0.30
C ILE A 34 -0.86 -3.84 -0.59
N VAL A 35 0.34 -4.12 -0.08
CA VAL A 35 1.60 -4.04 -0.82
C VAL A 35 1.57 -4.94 -2.07
N THR A 36 1.08 -6.17 -1.93
CA THR A 36 0.97 -7.09 -3.08
C THR A 36 0.05 -6.53 -4.18
N ILE A 37 -1.05 -5.87 -3.80
CA ILE A 37 -1.99 -5.27 -4.73
C ILE A 37 -1.37 -4.03 -5.40
N THR A 38 -0.75 -3.13 -4.63
CA THR A 38 -0.14 -1.91 -5.13
C THR A 38 1.07 -2.18 -6.02
N GLU A 39 1.87 -3.21 -5.71
CA GLU A 39 2.96 -3.69 -6.57
C GLU A 39 2.42 -4.25 -7.89
N LYS A 40 1.35 -5.06 -7.88
CA LYS A 40 0.77 -5.60 -9.11
C LYS A 40 0.16 -4.52 -10.01
N LEU A 41 -0.49 -3.52 -9.41
CA LEU A 41 -1.20 -2.47 -10.14
C LEU A 41 -0.32 -1.25 -10.45
N GLN A 42 0.92 -1.22 -9.95
CA GLN A 42 1.82 -0.08 -10.07
C GLN A 42 1.13 1.19 -9.55
N ILE A 43 0.58 1.10 -8.35
CA ILE A 43 -0.05 2.21 -7.64
C ILE A 43 0.88 2.57 -6.47
N PRO A 44 1.33 3.83 -6.36
CA PRO A 44 2.15 4.27 -5.23
C PRO A 44 1.39 4.29 -3.90
#